data_AF-A0A5C9F0T0-F1
#
_entry.id   AF-A0A5C9F0T0-F1
#
_cell.length_a   1.000
_cell.length_b   1.000
_cell.length_c   1.000
_cell.angle_alpha   90.00
_cell.angle_beta   90.00
_cell.angle_gamma   90.00
#
_symmetry.space_group_name_H-M   'P 1'
#
loop_
_entity.id
_entity.type
_entity.pdbx_description
1 polymer ?
#
loop_
_entity_poly.entity_id
_entity_poly.type
_entity_poly.pdbx_seq_one_letter_code
_entity_poly.pdbx_strand_id
1 'polypeptide(L)' 'MGSVRSIRVRIMTDLSYEEKFILEKLKENGGNLGYKQLQELCANEFEGVRLVLKKMKEKGLVEFDGMIPGFSADITLTIQ' A
#
# COMPACT_ATOMS: atom_id res chain seq x y z
N MET A 1 -10.51 -5.96 25.90
CA MET A 1 -10.26 -5.95 24.44
C MET A 1 -10.97 -4.75 23.81
N GLY A 2 -10.24 -3.75 23.30
CA GLY A 2 -10.93 -2.58 22.69
C GLY A 2 -10.07 -1.55 21.95
N SER A 3 -8.74 -1.67 21.93
CA SER A 3 -7.89 -0.57 21.41
C SER A 3 -7.48 -0.71 19.93
N VAL A 4 -7.45 -1.93 19.37
CA VAL A 4 -6.86 -2.16 18.02
C VAL A 4 -7.73 -1.63 16.88
N ARG A 5 -9.06 -1.64 17.03
CA ARG A 5 -10.00 -1.14 16.00
C ARG A 5 -9.94 0.39 15.83
N SER A 6 -9.67 1.14 16.90
CA SER A 6 -9.63 2.61 16.84
C SER A 6 -8.41 3.16 16.10
N ILE A 7 -7.26 2.47 16.20
CA ILE A 7 -6.02 2.85 15.50
C ILE A 7 -6.18 2.67 13.98
N ARG A 8 -6.77 1.56 13.52
CA ARG A 8 -6.98 1.29 12.09
C ARG A 8 -7.89 2.31 11.39
N VAL A 9 -8.94 2.77 12.08
CA VAL A 9 -9.87 3.77 11.53
C VAL A 9 -9.17 5.13 11.38
N ARG A 10 -8.33 5.53 12.35
CA ARG A 10 -7.54 6.77 12.26
C ARG A 10 -6.49 6.72 11.16
N ILE A 11 -5.84 5.56 11.00
CA ILE A 11 -4.90 5.35 9.90
C ILE A 11 -5.61 5.60 8.56
N MET A 12 -6.82 5.03 8.36
CA MET A 12 -7.59 5.22 7.12
C MET A 12 -8.06 6.66 6.86
N THR A 13 -8.23 7.50 7.89
CA THR A 13 -8.60 8.91 7.72
C THR A 13 -7.44 9.80 7.27
N ASP A 14 -6.20 9.47 7.63
CA ASP A 14 -4.98 10.24 7.30
C ASP A 14 -4.27 9.81 6.01
N LEU A 15 -4.84 8.85 5.27
CA LEU A 15 -4.26 8.42 4.00
C LEU A 15 -4.59 9.39 2.87
N SER A 16 -3.59 9.64 2.02
CA SER A 16 -3.80 10.34 0.76
C SER A 16 -4.66 9.51 -0.19
N TYR A 17 -5.13 10.14 -1.27
CA TYR A 17 -5.89 9.45 -2.31
C TYR A 17 -5.10 8.26 -2.88
N GLU A 18 -3.83 8.47 -3.20
CA GLU A 18 -2.93 7.47 -3.76
C GLU A 18 -2.71 6.29 -2.80
N GLU A 19 -2.52 6.57 -1.51
CA GLU A 19 -2.36 5.54 -0.49
C GLU A 19 -3.63 4.69 -0.34
N LYS A 20 -4.81 5.33 -0.34
CA LYS A 20 -6.10 4.63 -0.29
C LYS A 20 -6.28 3.73 -1.52
N PHE A 21 -5.99 4.28 -2.70
CA PHE A 21 -6.11 3.54 -3.95
C PHE A 21 -5.23 2.29 -3.96
N ILE A 22 -3.96 2.41 -3.57
CA ILE A 22 -3.04 1.24 -3.49
C ILE A 22 -3.56 0.21 -2.49
N LEU A 23 -4.04 0.63 -1.31
CA LEU A 23 -4.59 -0.31 -0.33
C LEU A 23 -5.82 -1.05 -0.86
N GLU A 24 -6.71 -0.36 -1.57
CA GLU A 24 -7.87 -1.00 -2.18
C GLU A 24 -7.43 -2.02 -3.23
N LYS A 25 -6.49 -1.68 -4.12
CA LYS A 25 -5.96 -2.64 -5.10
C LYS A 25 -5.27 -3.84 -4.47
N LEU A 26 -4.50 -3.63 -3.41
CA LEU A 26 -3.91 -4.75 -2.66
C LEU A 26 -4.98 -5.63 -2.03
N LYS A 27 -6.02 -5.05 -1.41
CA LYS A 27 -7.13 -5.82 -0.79
C LYS A 27 -7.94 -6.60 -1.83
N GLU A 28 -8.25 -6.00 -2.97
CA GLU A 28 -8.94 -6.64 -4.09
C GLU A 28 -8.17 -7.87 -4.62
N ASN A 29 -6.84 -7.83 -4.53
CA ASN A 29 -5.94 -8.90 -4.98
C ASN A 29 -5.46 -9.82 -3.84
N GLY A 30 -6.20 -9.90 -2.72
CA GLY A 30 -5.89 -10.84 -1.64
C GLY A 30 -4.73 -10.42 -0.73
N GLY A 31 -4.36 -9.14 -0.76
CA GLY A 31 -3.32 -8.56 0.10
C GLY A 31 -1.90 -8.72 -0.43
N ASN A 32 -1.70 -9.21 -1.65
CA ASN A 32 -0.39 -9.29 -2.28
C ASN A 32 -0.50 -8.94 -3.77
N LEU A 33 0.37 -8.07 -4.27
CA LEU A 33 0.45 -7.76 -5.68
C LEU A 33 1.90 -7.44 -6.09
N GLY A 34 2.32 -7.93 -7.26
CA GLY A 34 3.62 -7.56 -7.82
C GLY A 34 3.69 -6.08 -8.17
N TYR A 35 4.83 -5.44 -7.92
CA TYR A 35 5.06 -4.02 -8.15
C TYR A 35 4.73 -3.59 -9.58
N LYS A 36 5.10 -4.40 -10.59
CA LYS A 36 4.77 -4.12 -12.00
C LYS A 36 3.25 -4.04 -12.22
N GLN A 37 2.50 -5.01 -11.70
CA GLN A 37 1.04 -5.04 -11.83
C GLN A 37 0.40 -3.87 -11.07
N LEU A 38 0.87 -3.59 -9.86
CA LEU A 38 0.40 -2.45 -9.09
C LEU A 38 0.68 -1.14 -9.83
N GLN A 39 1.86 -0.99 -10.42
CA GLN A 39 2.23 0.18 -11.21
C GLN A 39 1.30 0.35 -12.41
N GLU A 40 1.00 -0.72 -13.15
CA GLU A 40 0.08 -0.69 -14.29
C GLU A 40 -1.34 -0.28 -13.87
N LEU A 41 -1.84 -0.79 -12.73
CA LEU A 41 -3.15 -0.40 -12.20
C LEU A 41 -3.20 1.07 -11.77
N CYS A 42 -2.12 1.58 -11.17
CA CYS A 42 -2.04 2.97 -10.69
C CYS A 42 -1.77 3.96 -11.82
N ALA A 43 -1.20 3.53 -12.96
CA ALA A 43 -0.79 4.42 -14.05
C ALA A 43 -1.94 5.24 -14.66
N ASN A 44 -3.18 4.77 -14.53
CA ASN A 44 -4.37 5.51 -14.99
C ASN A 44 -4.84 6.59 -14.00
N GLU A 45 -4.37 6.54 -12.75
CA GLU A 45 -4.85 7.40 -11.66
C GLU A 45 -3.79 8.41 -11.20
N PHE A 46 -2.54 7.99 -11.06
CA PHE A 46 -1.45 8.86 -10.59
C PHE A 46 -0.05 8.32 -10.95
N GLU A 47 0.93 9.21 -10.92
CA GLU A 47 2.34 8.88 -11.14
C GLU A 47 3.10 8.71 -9.81
N GLY A 48 4.30 8.10 -9.86
CA GLY A 48 5.19 8.07 -8.69
C GLY A 48 4.86 7.00 -7.64
N VAL A 49 4.27 5.88 -8.04
CA VAL A 49 3.92 4.72 -7.18
C VAL A 49 5.02 4.32 -6.19
N ARG A 50 6.30 4.39 -6.59
CA ARG A 50 7.45 4.09 -5.72
C ARG A 50 7.52 4.96 -4.47
N LEU A 51 7.27 6.27 -4.62
CA LEU A 51 7.32 7.21 -3.50
C LEU A 51 6.15 6.98 -2.56
N VAL A 52 4.98 6.67 -3.10
CA VAL A 52 3.79 6.33 -2.30
C VAL A 52 4.04 5.05 -1.52
N LEU A 53 4.53 3.99 -2.16
CA LEU A 53 4.87 2.72 -1.52
C LEU A 53 5.91 2.87 -0.41
N LYS A 54 6.94 3.71 -0.63
CA LYS A 54 7.92 4.04 0.42
C LYS A 54 7.24 4.65 1.65
N LYS A 55 6.39 5.66 1.46
CA LYS A 55 5.65 6.30 2.56
C LYS A 55 4.73 5.31 3.27
N MET A 56 4.03 4.47 2.51
CA MET A 56 3.14 3.43 3.05
C MET A 56 3.91 2.39 3.87
N LYS A 57 5.12 2.02 3.44
CA LYS A 57 6.02 1.14 4.20
C LYS A 57 6.51 1.79 5.49
N GLU A 58 6.90 3.07 5.43
CA GLU A 58 7.27 3.85 6.63
C GLU A 58 6.10 3.98 7.63
N LYS A 59 4.85 4.03 7.12
CA LYS A 59 3.62 3.97 7.92
C LYS A 59 3.24 2.56 8.40
N GLY A 60 3.97 1.52 7.98
CA GLY A 60 3.71 0.12 8.33
C GLY A 60 2.45 -0.48 7.71
N LEU A 61 2.02 0.02 6.55
CA LEU A 61 0.80 -0.41 5.84
C LEU A 61 1.06 -1.52 4.81
N VAL A 62 2.28 -1.52 4.25
CA VAL A 62 2.73 -2.48 3.26
C VAL A 62 4.16 -2.90 3.55
N GLU A 63 4.54 -4.06 3.03
CA GLU A 63 5.87 -4.62 3.11
C GLU A 63 6.34 -5.06 1.73
N PHE A 64 7.64 -4.90 1.47
CA PHE A 64 8.34 -5.32 0.26
C PHE A 64 9.85 -5.30 0.54
N ASP A 65 10.64 -6.00 -0.27
CA ASP A 65 12.09 -6.05 -0.10
C ASP A 65 12.77 -4.71 -0.42
N GLY A 66 13.71 -4.29 0.45
CA GLY A 66 14.51 -3.08 0.29
C GLY A 66 13.79 -1.78 0.69
N MET A 67 14.39 -0.62 0.38
CA MET A 67 13.82 0.70 0.71
C MET A 67 12.81 1.18 -0.33
N ILE A 68 13.01 0.79 -1.58
CA ILE A 68 12.18 1.09 -2.75
C ILE A 68 11.90 -0.25 -3.44
N PRO A 69 10.67 -0.51 -3.90
CA PRO A 69 10.36 -1.76 -4.59
C PRO A 69 11.18 -1.88 -5.88
N GLY A 70 11.85 -3.03 -6.01
CA GLY A 70 12.45 -3.46 -7.28
C GLY A 70 11.39 -3.76 -8.33
N PHE A 71 11.83 -3.93 -9.58
CA PHE A 71 10.93 -4.24 -10.71
C PHE A 71 10.08 -5.51 -10.46
N SER A 72 10.68 -6.51 -9.82
CA SER A 72 10.04 -7.78 -9.49
C SER A 72 9.65 -7.90 -8.01
N ALA A 73 9.54 -6.79 -7.28
CA ALA A 73 9.17 -6.83 -5.87
C ALA A 73 7.69 -7.16 -5.70
N ASP A 74 7.37 -8.02 -4.72
CA ASP A 74 6.00 -8.26 -4.28
C ASP A 74 5.64 -7.29 -3.15
N ILE A 75 4.49 -6.65 -3.27
CA ILE A 75 3.96 -5.71 -2.28
C ILE A 75 2.91 -6.44 -1.47
N THR A 76 3.17 -6.61 -0.18
CA THR A 76 2.26 -7.31 0.74
C THR A 76 1.60 -6.32 1.67
N LEU A 77 0.29 -6.47 1.87
CA LEU A 77 -0.50 -5.72 2.83
C LEU A 77 -0.24 -6.26 4.25
N THR A 78 0.19 -5.39 5.16
CA THR A 78 0.47 -5.77 6.56
C THR A 78 -0.73 -5.54 7.47
N ILE A 79 -1.66 -4.68 7.05
CA ILE A 79 -2.87 -4.35 7.81
C ILE A 79 -4.06 -5.24 7.38
N GLN A 80 -4.21 -6.41 7.99
CA GLN A 80 -5.36 -7.31 7.80
C GLN A 80 -6.45 -7.10 8.84
#